data_AF-A0A7V4ANN5-F1
#
_entry.id   AF-A0A7V4ANN5-F1
#
_cell.length_a   1.000
_cell.length_b   1.000
_cell.length_c   1.000
_cell.angle_alpha   90.00
_cell.angle_beta   90.00
_cell.angle_gamma   90.00
#
_symmetry.space_group_name_H-M   'P 1'
#
loop_
_entity.id
_entity.type
_entity.pdbx_description
1 polymer ?
#
loop_
_entity_poly.entity_id
_entity_poly.type
_entity_poly.pdbx_seq_one_letter_code
_entity_poly.pdbx_strand_id
1 'polypeptide(L)'
;MGISDLEETLRAKAETFLAQRPGSRAEHTEDVFARRFYLSPERVEVVNHLRRKPLAVFNPGAVYRDGVVHLFVRLIFDYYGYASSVGYVALPLEDLLAGQLPDPLPVEIVLYPTEVWEASRGCEDPRAHTWGAGFLLFYTGVGKLGEAHLTDHKDVFFPALALAEFDPDLKLRRKGLVRIGPAGKSLLLPAKGATLLQGNAVLLRPSLPGVPDLGWRGRLDWNNLSIDQLEPILAPESFEFKVGWSTNAYPVGDGTYLVAYHGILRRDLSYRHGFALLSGDGELLALSSYLLAPQGLVETYGDRPFTLYGNGLFLHGDELVFVGGVGDYAVGVFTAPWREVLRRLKPL
;
A
#
# COMPACT_ATOMS: atom_id res chain seq x y z
N MET A 1 -15.77 15.51 22.40
CA MET A 1 -15.12 16.55 21.60
C MET A 1 -15.97 16.78 20.37
N GLY A 2 -16.15 18.04 19.93
CA GLY A 2 -16.93 18.34 18.71
C GLY A 2 -16.23 17.75 17.48
N ILE A 3 -17.02 17.27 16.51
CA ILE A 3 -16.52 16.86 15.19
C ILE A 3 -15.98 18.12 14.51
N SER A 4 -14.80 18.03 13.90
CA SER A 4 -14.25 19.16 13.13
C SER A 4 -15.08 19.40 11.87
N ASP A 5 -15.34 20.66 11.52
CA ASP A 5 -16.02 21.05 10.27
C ASP A 5 -15.42 20.37 9.02
N LEU A 6 -14.10 20.14 9.02
CA LEU A 6 -13.41 19.44 7.93
C LEU A 6 -13.78 17.95 7.89
N GLU A 7 -13.85 17.27 9.03
CA GLU A 7 -14.26 15.87 9.09
C GLU A 7 -15.70 15.68 8.61
N GLU A 8 -16.60 16.59 9.03
CA GLU A 8 -17.99 16.61 8.58
C GLU A 8 -18.09 16.87 7.07
N THR A 9 -17.29 17.79 6.54
CA THR A 9 -17.21 18.05 5.10
C THR A 9 -16.75 16.81 4.32
N LEU A 10 -15.70 16.13 4.77
CA LEU A 10 -15.21 14.91 4.14
C LEU A 10 -16.24 13.78 4.23
N ARG A 11 -16.91 13.62 5.37
CA ARG A 11 -18.00 12.64 5.54
C ARG A 11 -19.16 12.92 4.57
N ALA A 12 -19.61 14.18 4.46
CA ALA A 12 -20.69 14.54 3.54
C ALA A 12 -20.33 14.27 2.07
N LYS A 13 -19.07 14.53 1.67
CA LYS A 13 -18.56 14.15 0.34
C LYS A 13 -18.61 12.64 0.12
N ALA A 14 -18.13 11.87 1.09
CA ALA A 14 -18.17 10.41 1.05
C ALA A 14 -19.60 9.87 0.89
N GLU A 15 -20.53 10.34 1.72
CA GLU A 15 -21.94 9.93 1.69
C GLU A 15 -22.59 10.27 0.35
N THR A 16 -22.35 11.48 -0.18
CA THR A 16 -22.85 11.91 -1.49
C THR A 16 -22.33 11.00 -2.60
N PHE A 17 -21.04 10.70 -2.60
CA PHE A 17 -20.41 9.82 -3.59
C PHE A 17 -20.92 8.38 -3.50
N LEU A 18 -21.05 7.85 -2.28
CA LEU A 18 -21.59 6.51 -2.03
C LEU A 18 -23.06 6.39 -2.47
N ALA A 19 -23.85 7.46 -2.36
CA ALA A 19 -25.25 7.47 -2.79
C ALA A 19 -25.41 7.36 -4.32
N GLN A 20 -24.42 7.82 -5.09
CA GLN A 20 -24.43 7.76 -6.55
C GLN A 20 -24.18 6.34 -7.09
N ARG A 21 -23.63 5.43 -6.28
CA ARG A 21 -23.39 4.00 -6.56
C ARG A 21 -23.06 3.68 -8.02
N PRO A 22 -21.89 4.07 -8.55
CA PRO A 22 -21.48 3.61 -9.87
C PRO A 22 -21.16 2.11 -9.80
N GLY A 23 -22.16 1.27 -10.05
CA GLY A 23 -22.03 -0.19 -10.13
C GLY A 23 -21.15 -0.56 -11.31
N SER A 24 -19.85 -0.65 -11.06
CA SER A 24 -18.79 -0.71 -12.08
C SER A 24 -18.04 -2.03 -12.07
N ARG A 25 -18.16 -2.79 -10.98
CA ARG A 25 -17.44 -4.06 -10.77
C ARG A 25 -18.37 -5.23 -10.50
N ALA A 26 -17.85 -6.43 -10.71
CA ALA A 26 -18.51 -7.69 -10.39
C ALA A 26 -17.77 -8.43 -9.27
N GLU A 27 -18.51 -9.24 -8.47
CA GLU A 27 -17.98 -10.01 -7.34
C GLU A 27 -17.02 -11.16 -7.75
N HIS A 28 -16.99 -11.51 -9.05
CA HIS A 28 -16.13 -12.58 -9.54
C HIS A 28 -14.69 -12.10 -9.78
N THR A 29 -13.75 -13.05 -9.69
CA THR A 29 -12.36 -12.85 -10.08
C THR A 29 -12.11 -13.54 -11.41
N GLU A 30 -11.57 -12.81 -12.37
CA GLU A 30 -11.00 -13.38 -13.59
C GLU A 30 -9.48 -13.34 -13.47
N ASP A 31 -8.90 -14.38 -12.86
CA ASP A 31 -7.48 -14.39 -12.54
C ASP A 31 -6.62 -14.53 -13.80
N VAL A 32 -5.80 -13.52 -14.07
CA VAL A 32 -4.88 -13.47 -15.23
C VAL A 32 -3.40 -13.51 -14.83
N PHE A 33 -3.11 -13.69 -13.55
CA PHE A 33 -1.76 -13.58 -13.01
C PHE A 33 -1.10 -14.95 -12.82
N ALA A 34 0.06 -15.14 -13.44
CA ALA A 34 0.97 -16.22 -13.09
C ALA A 34 1.67 -15.93 -11.75
N ARG A 35 1.74 -16.93 -10.88
CA ARG A 35 2.52 -16.89 -9.65
C ARG A 35 3.96 -17.24 -10.01
N ARG A 36 4.89 -16.31 -9.85
CA ARG A 36 6.30 -16.54 -10.19
C ARG A 36 7.07 -17.12 -9.01
N PHE A 37 6.95 -16.48 -7.85
CA PHE A 37 7.76 -16.84 -6.69
C PHE A 37 7.14 -16.33 -5.38
N TYR A 38 7.49 -17.02 -4.28
CA TYR A 38 7.16 -16.64 -2.90
C TYR A 38 8.41 -16.56 -2.03
N LEU A 39 8.67 -15.40 -1.43
CA LEU A 39 9.73 -15.23 -0.45
C LEU A 39 9.15 -15.48 0.95
N SER A 40 9.52 -16.60 1.55
CA SER A 40 9.17 -16.94 2.93
C SER A 40 10.18 -16.33 3.92
N PRO A 41 9.80 -16.16 5.20
CA PRO A 41 10.70 -15.61 6.22
C PRO A 41 11.97 -16.45 6.44
N GLU A 42 11.93 -17.76 6.26
CA GLU A 42 13.07 -18.67 6.45
C GLU A 42 14.23 -18.37 5.48
N ARG A 43 13.87 -17.94 4.27
CA ARG A 43 14.81 -17.58 3.19
C ARG A 43 15.41 -16.20 3.35
N VAL A 44 15.08 -15.45 4.39
CA VAL A 44 15.63 -14.11 4.66
C VAL A 44 16.62 -14.16 5.82
N GLU A 45 17.69 -13.37 5.71
CA GLU A 45 18.60 -13.09 6.81
C GLU A 45 18.85 -11.58 6.91
N VAL A 46 18.52 -11.02 8.07
CA VAL A 46 18.73 -9.62 8.36
C VAL A 46 20.16 -9.42 8.87
N VAL A 47 20.91 -8.54 8.21
CA VAL A 47 22.37 -8.44 8.39
C VAL A 47 22.80 -7.34 9.37
N ASN A 48 21.91 -6.39 9.68
CA ASN A 48 22.19 -5.24 10.55
C ASN A 48 21.35 -5.21 11.84
N HIS A 49 20.87 -6.38 12.30
CA HIS A 49 20.10 -6.51 13.52
C HIS A 49 20.49 -7.76 14.32
N LEU A 50 20.39 -7.69 15.65
CA LEU A 50 20.73 -8.82 16.54
C LEU A 50 19.88 -10.05 16.28
N ARG A 51 18.57 -9.85 16.04
CA ARG A 51 17.69 -10.91 15.56
C ARG A 51 17.78 -10.98 14.05
N ARG A 52 18.55 -11.95 13.56
CA ARG A 52 18.82 -12.08 12.11
C ARG A 52 17.69 -12.78 11.34
N LYS A 53 16.82 -13.52 12.03
CA LYS A 53 15.72 -14.28 11.40
C LYS A 53 14.36 -13.65 11.74
N PRO A 54 13.68 -13.02 10.76
CA PRO A 54 12.30 -12.55 10.97
C PRO A 54 11.33 -13.74 11.06
N LEU A 55 10.21 -13.55 11.75
CA LEU A 55 9.08 -14.48 11.80
C LEU A 55 8.16 -14.32 10.59
N ALA A 56 8.08 -13.11 10.02
CA ALA A 56 7.30 -12.80 8.83
C ALA A 56 8.01 -11.75 7.97
N VAL A 57 7.88 -11.89 6.65
CA VAL A 57 8.41 -10.96 5.64
C VAL A 57 7.35 -10.76 4.58
N PHE A 58 6.67 -9.62 4.55
CA PHE A 58 5.48 -9.43 3.71
C PHE A 58 5.27 -7.97 3.32
N ASN A 59 4.16 -7.69 2.63
CA ASN A 59 3.70 -6.36 2.20
C ASN A 59 4.83 -5.43 1.73
N PRO A 60 5.60 -5.78 0.67
CA PRO A 60 6.80 -5.04 0.33
C PRO A 60 6.54 -3.91 -0.68
N GLY A 61 6.95 -2.69 -0.37
CA GLY A 61 7.04 -1.66 -1.40
C GLY A 61 8.04 -2.09 -2.47
N ALA A 62 7.74 -1.92 -3.76
CA ALA A 62 8.65 -2.29 -4.84
C ALA A 62 8.80 -1.17 -5.86
N VAL A 63 10.03 -0.93 -6.29
CA VAL A 63 10.38 0.03 -7.35
C VAL A 63 11.32 -0.65 -8.33
N TYR A 64 10.99 -0.56 -9.63
CA TYR A 64 11.88 -0.98 -10.69
C TYR A 64 12.62 0.23 -11.28
N ARG A 65 13.94 0.16 -11.35
CA ARG A 65 14.80 1.19 -11.94
C ARG A 65 16.06 0.54 -12.54
N ASP A 66 16.34 0.83 -13.81
CA ASP A 66 17.59 0.46 -14.48
C ASP A 66 17.99 -1.03 -14.36
N GLY A 67 17.03 -1.94 -14.59
CA GLY A 67 17.27 -3.39 -14.50
C GLY A 67 17.23 -3.96 -13.08
N VAL A 68 17.07 -3.11 -12.06
CA VAL A 68 17.07 -3.51 -10.65
C VAL A 68 15.70 -3.28 -10.02
N VAL A 69 15.24 -4.26 -9.25
CA VAL A 69 14.07 -4.15 -8.38
C VAL A 69 14.52 -3.89 -6.96
N HIS A 70 14.11 -2.75 -6.41
CA HIS A 70 14.31 -2.36 -5.03
C HIS A 70 13.07 -2.75 -4.22
N LEU A 71 13.25 -3.67 -3.27
CA LEU A 71 12.19 -4.13 -2.37
C LEU A 71 12.36 -3.52 -0.98
N PHE A 72 11.27 -3.00 -0.44
CA PHE A 72 11.13 -2.47 0.90
C PHE A 72 10.16 -3.36 1.67
N VAL A 73 10.67 -4.43 2.29
CA VAL A 73 9.88 -5.52 2.89
C VAL A 73 9.46 -5.20 4.32
N ARG A 74 8.22 -5.48 4.72
CA ARG A 74 7.80 -5.41 6.13
C ARG A 74 8.36 -6.62 6.87
N LEU A 75 9.04 -6.37 7.99
CA LEU A 75 9.68 -7.39 8.82
C LEU A 75 9.05 -7.41 10.22
N ILE A 76 8.74 -8.61 10.71
CA ILE A 76 8.31 -8.86 12.10
C ILE A 76 9.24 -9.88 12.74
N PHE A 77 9.69 -9.61 13.97
CA PHE A 77 10.59 -10.49 14.72
C PHE A 77 9.98 -11.02 16.03
N ASP A 78 8.80 -10.54 16.42
CA ASP A 78 8.19 -10.76 17.73
C ASP A 78 6.77 -11.31 17.61
N TYR A 79 6.44 -12.25 18.50
CA TYR A 79 5.15 -12.95 18.51
C TYR A 79 4.00 -12.15 19.16
N TYR A 80 4.31 -11.21 20.08
CA TYR A 80 3.28 -10.57 20.93
C TYR A 80 2.90 -9.13 20.53
N GLY A 81 3.85 -8.37 19.97
CA GLY A 81 3.68 -6.94 19.69
C GLY A 81 3.45 -6.61 18.22
N TYR A 82 3.74 -7.56 17.31
CA TYR A 82 3.70 -7.34 15.85
C TYR A 82 4.45 -6.06 15.42
N ALA A 83 5.49 -5.70 16.16
CA ALA A 83 6.28 -4.51 15.89
C ALA A 83 6.98 -4.68 14.55
N SER A 84 6.66 -3.80 13.62
CA SER A 84 7.08 -3.86 12.24
C SER A 84 8.22 -2.88 11.98
N SER A 85 9.16 -3.34 11.17
CA SER A 85 10.20 -2.52 10.54
C SER A 85 10.17 -2.73 9.03
N VAL A 86 10.87 -1.89 8.28
CA VAL A 86 11.05 -2.07 6.83
C VAL A 86 12.50 -2.41 6.55
N GLY A 87 12.69 -3.57 5.95
CA GLY A 87 13.94 -4.01 5.36
C GLY A 87 14.07 -3.58 3.91
N TYR A 88 15.30 -3.47 3.43
CA TYR A 88 15.64 -3.18 2.04
C TYR A 88 16.47 -4.31 1.44
N VAL A 89 16.20 -4.61 0.17
CA VAL A 89 17.07 -5.42 -0.69
C VAL A 89 16.92 -4.97 -2.14
N ALA A 90 18.01 -5.00 -2.89
CA ALA A 90 18.02 -4.77 -4.33
C ALA A 90 18.37 -6.06 -5.07
N LEU A 91 17.62 -6.36 -6.12
CA LEU A 91 17.74 -7.60 -6.89
C LEU A 91 17.73 -7.28 -8.38
N PRO A 92 18.58 -7.93 -9.21
CA PRO A 92 18.38 -7.93 -10.65
C PRO A 92 16.98 -8.42 -10.98
N LEU A 93 16.34 -7.78 -11.96
CA LEU A 93 14.96 -8.10 -12.33
C LEU A 93 14.82 -9.55 -12.80
N GLU A 94 15.77 -10.00 -13.62
CA GLU A 94 15.82 -11.37 -14.14
C GLU A 94 15.85 -12.41 -13.01
N ASP A 95 16.67 -12.18 -11.98
CA ASP A 95 16.80 -13.06 -10.81
C ASP A 95 15.50 -13.09 -10.01
N LEU A 96 14.85 -11.94 -9.81
CA LEU A 96 13.57 -11.86 -9.12
C LEU A 96 12.48 -12.63 -9.86
N LEU A 97 12.36 -12.44 -11.18
CA LEU A 97 11.34 -13.11 -12.00
C LEU A 97 11.58 -14.61 -12.15
N ALA A 98 12.85 -15.03 -12.13
CA ALA A 98 13.24 -16.44 -12.16
C ALA A 98 13.21 -17.11 -10.76
N GLY A 99 13.03 -16.33 -9.68
CA GLY A 99 13.14 -16.82 -8.30
C GLY A 99 14.55 -17.25 -7.89
N GLN A 100 15.57 -16.80 -8.64
CA GLN A 100 16.99 -17.13 -8.45
C GLN A 100 17.63 -16.18 -7.45
N LEU A 101 17.15 -16.24 -6.21
CA LEU A 101 17.60 -15.36 -5.13
C LEU A 101 18.69 -16.05 -4.28
N PRO A 102 19.63 -15.28 -3.70
CA PRO A 102 20.49 -15.78 -2.63
C PRO A 102 19.67 -16.47 -1.51
N ASP A 103 20.22 -17.52 -0.91
CA ASP A 103 19.58 -18.25 0.18
C ASP A 103 20.60 -18.52 1.31
N PRO A 104 20.54 -17.81 2.45
CA PRO A 104 19.53 -16.79 2.76
C PRO A 104 19.73 -15.48 1.98
N LEU A 105 18.63 -14.79 1.70
CA LEU A 105 18.60 -13.46 1.10
C LEU A 105 18.98 -12.41 2.14
N PRO A 106 20.09 -11.66 1.96
CA PRO A 106 20.48 -10.60 2.87
C PRO A 106 19.52 -9.40 2.76
N VAL A 107 19.02 -8.92 3.90
CA VAL A 107 18.15 -7.76 4.00
C VAL A 107 18.67 -6.81 5.08
N GLU A 108 18.65 -5.50 4.80
CA GLU A 108 19.04 -4.46 5.77
C GLU A 108 17.82 -3.70 6.26
N ILE A 109 17.64 -3.58 7.58
CA ILE A 109 16.60 -2.69 8.13
C ILE A 109 16.96 -1.24 7.82
N VAL A 110 16.06 -0.51 7.15
CA VAL A 110 16.24 0.89 6.75
C VAL A 110 15.22 1.84 7.37
N LEU A 111 14.05 1.35 7.78
CA LEU A 111 13.04 2.12 8.51
C LEU A 111 12.57 1.32 9.71
N TYR A 112 12.59 1.93 10.88
CA TYR A 112 12.20 1.32 12.14
C TYR A 112 11.65 2.40 13.09
N PRO A 113 10.99 2.00 14.19
CA PRO A 113 10.42 2.95 15.13
C PRO A 113 11.47 3.90 15.71
N THR A 114 11.32 5.19 15.47
CA THR A 114 12.09 6.26 16.14
C THR A 114 11.19 7.36 16.67
N GLU A 115 9.88 7.28 16.42
CA GLU A 115 8.91 8.34 16.69
C GLU A 115 7.67 7.81 17.43
N VAL A 116 6.97 8.70 18.14
CA VAL A 116 5.80 8.32 18.96
C VAL A 116 4.66 7.71 18.14
N TRP A 117 4.51 8.11 16.88
CA TRP A 117 3.53 7.56 15.96
C TRP A 117 3.87 6.16 15.42
N GLU A 118 5.01 5.60 15.80
CA GLU A 118 5.43 4.23 15.49
C GLU A 118 5.52 3.37 16.77
N ALA A 119 5.34 3.96 17.95
CA ALA A 119 5.64 3.37 19.25
C ALA A 119 4.60 2.31 19.74
N SER A 120 3.93 1.61 18.83
CA SER A 120 3.04 0.49 19.19
C SER A 120 3.24 -0.72 18.29
N ARG A 121 3.02 -0.59 16.98
CA ARG A 121 3.27 -1.67 16.00
C ARG A 121 4.27 -1.29 14.91
N GLY A 122 4.92 -0.14 15.05
CA GLY A 122 6.03 0.27 14.19
C GLY A 122 5.63 0.78 12.82
N CYS A 123 6.45 0.45 11.81
CA CYS A 123 6.34 0.93 10.44
C CYS A 123 5.75 -0.18 9.56
N GLU A 124 4.51 -0.03 9.11
CA GLU A 124 3.79 -1.04 8.32
C GLU A 124 3.67 -0.64 6.83
N ASP A 125 3.64 -1.68 5.99
CA ASP A 125 3.14 -1.68 4.62
C ASP A 125 3.67 -0.54 3.73
N PRO A 126 5.00 -0.42 3.54
CA PRO A 126 5.59 0.64 2.74
C PRO A 126 5.06 0.62 1.29
N ARG A 127 4.91 1.82 0.73
CA ARG A 127 4.68 2.11 -0.69
C ARG A 127 5.85 2.91 -1.21
N ALA A 128 6.62 2.29 -2.08
CA ALA A 128 7.87 2.84 -2.55
C ALA A 128 7.71 3.57 -3.88
N HIS A 129 8.44 4.68 -4.01
CA HIS A 129 8.55 5.49 -5.22
C HIS A 129 10.01 5.88 -5.46
N THR A 130 10.41 5.99 -6.72
CA THR A 130 11.63 6.72 -7.08
C THR A 130 11.49 8.19 -6.68
N TRP A 131 12.53 8.77 -6.06
CA TRP A 131 12.50 10.17 -5.65
C TRP A 131 13.87 10.84 -5.84
N GLY A 132 14.01 11.62 -6.92
CA GLY A 132 15.32 12.03 -7.40
C GLY A 132 16.21 10.81 -7.65
N ALA A 133 17.41 10.80 -7.06
CA ALA A 133 18.29 9.63 -7.09
C ALA A 133 17.99 8.61 -5.97
N GLY A 134 17.22 9.00 -4.95
CA GLY A 134 16.86 8.17 -3.80
C GLY A 134 15.44 7.59 -3.91
N PHE A 135 14.80 7.45 -2.75
CA PHE A 135 13.49 6.81 -2.61
C PHE A 135 12.57 7.58 -1.68
N LEU A 136 11.29 7.45 -1.94
CA LEU A 136 10.24 7.94 -1.05
C LEU A 136 9.35 6.76 -0.67
N LEU A 137 9.07 6.63 0.63
CA LEU A 137 8.13 5.66 1.16
C LEU A 137 6.95 6.38 1.82
N PHE A 138 5.72 6.11 1.36
CA PHE A 138 4.58 6.22 2.26
C PHE A 138 4.49 4.95 3.08
N TYR A 139 4.23 5.05 4.38
CA TYR A 139 4.06 3.90 5.25
C TYR A 139 2.99 4.22 6.31
N THR A 140 2.51 3.18 6.99
CA THR A 140 1.62 3.37 8.14
C THR A 140 2.46 3.33 9.41
N GLY A 141 2.55 4.45 10.11
CA GLY A 141 3.06 4.48 11.48
C GLY A 141 1.95 4.06 12.43
N VAL A 142 2.16 2.99 13.20
CA VAL A 142 1.20 2.55 14.21
C VAL A 142 1.74 2.81 15.60
N GLY A 143 1.18 3.82 16.26
CA GLY A 143 1.71 4.30 17.52
C GLY A 143 0.72 5.07 18.37
N LYS A 144 1.23 5.99 19.17
CA LYS A 144 0.51 6.68 20.23
C LYS A 144 0.18 8.12 19.81
N LEU A 145 -0.92 8.29 19.09
CA LEU A 145 -1.42 9.60 18.64
C LEU A 145 -2.90 9.78 18.97
N GLY A 146 -3.38 11.02 18.97
CA GLY A 146 -4.76 11.32 19.38
C GLY A 146 -5.03 10.72 20.76
N GLU A 147 -6.23 10.28 21.08
CA GLU A 147 -6.52 9.69 22.40
C GLU A 147 -5.62 8.49 22.78
N ALA A 148 -5.01 7.79 21.82
CA ALA A 148 -4.08 6.69 22.11
C ALA A 148 -2.82 7.14 22.89
N HIS A 149 -2.45 8.43 22.87
CA HIS A 149 -1.34 8.95 23.68
C HIS A 149 -1.62 8.98 25.19
N LEU A 150 -2.88 8.81 25.60
CA LEU A 150 -3.30 8.91 27.00
C LEU A 150 -3.07 7.61 27.78
N THR A 151 -2.59 6.55 27.13
CA THR A 151 -2.36 5.25 27.76
C THR A 151 -1.16 4.54 27.14
N ASP A 152 -0.42 3.82 27.98
CA ASP A 152 0.66 2.93 27.57
C ASP A 152 0.15 1.55 27.11
N HIS A 153 -1.15 1.27 27.21
CA HIS A 153 -1.71 -0.04 26.83
C HIS A 153 -1.44 -0.36 25.36
N LYS A 154 -0.74 -1.47 25.09
CA LYS A 154 -0.21 -1.81 23.75
C LYS A 154 -1.27 -1.92 22.63
N ASP A 155 -2.49 -2.30 22.98
CA ASP A 155 -3.59 -2.48 22.02
C ASP A 155 -4.37 -1.20 21.72
N VAL A 156 -4.05 -0.09 22.40
CA VAL A 156 -4.61 1.23 22.10
C VAL A 156 -3.60 1.98 21.24
N PHE A 157 -3.87 2.10 19.95
CA PHE A 157 -2.96 2.71 18.98
C PHE A 157 -3.74 3.48 17.91
N PHE A 158 -3.01 4.31 17.16
CA PHE A 158 -3.51 5.08 16.04
C PHE A 158 -2.68 4.74 14.79
N PRO A 159 -3.30 4.25 13.69
CA PRO A 159 -2.60 4.00 12.44
C PRO A 159 -2.60 5.28 11.58
N ALA A 160 -1.45 5.97 11.53
CA ALA A 160 -1.30 7.21 10.77
C ALA A 160 -0.53 6.99 9.46
N LEU A 161 -0.94 7.70 8.42
CA LEU A 161 -0.15 7.83 7.21
C LEU A 161 1.10 8.67 7.52
N ALA A 162 2.25 8.15 7.15
CA ALA A 162 3.53 8.80 7.32
C ALA A 162 4.36 8.67 6.04
N LEU A 163 5.40 9.49 5.96
CA LEU A 163 6.26 9.61 4.80
C LEU A 163 7.73 9.58 5.26
N ALA A 164 8.57 8.88 4.50
CA ALA A 164 10.01 8.80 4.70
C ALA A 164 10.75 9.03 3.37
N GLU A 165 11.67 9.98 3.34
CA GLU A 165 12.54 10.28 2.20
C GLU A 165 13.94 9.74 2.47
N PHE A 166 14.48 8.99 1.52
CA PHE A 166 15.81 8.40 1.56
C PHE A 166 16.66 8.94 0.43
N ASP A 167 17.96 9.10 0.67
CA ASP A 167 18.93 9.37 -0.38
C ASP A 167 19.35 8.07 -1.13
N PRO A 168 20.24 8.14 -2.14
CA PRO A 168 20.68 6.96 -2.88
C PRO A 168 21.39 5.90 -2.02
N ASP A 169 21.99 6.30 -0.89
CA ASP A 169 22.67 5.40 0.06
C ASP A 169 21.71 4.87 1.14
N LEU A 170 20.39 5.06 0.97
CA LEU A 170 19.34 4.68 1.92
C LEU A 170 19.45 5.37 3.28
N LYS A 171 20.10 6.53 3.36
CA LYS A 171 20.09 7.35 4.57
C LYS A 171 18.80 8.16 4.61
N LEU A 172 18.09 8.08 5.74
CA LEU A 172 16.88 8.83 5.98
C LEU A 172 17.16 10.33 5.99
N ARG A 173 16.54 11.07 5.07
CA ARG A 173 16.66 12.54 4.93
C ARG A 173 15.51 13.28 5.58
N ARG A 174 14.31 12.69 5.52
CA ARG A 174 13.11 13.28 6.11
C ARG A 174 12.16 12.18 6.55
N LYS A 175 11.50 12.38 7.69
CA LYS A 175 10.39 11.55 8.14
C LYS A 175 9.32 12.42 8.77
N GLY A 176 8.05 12.14 8.51
CA GLY A 176 6.97 12.89 9.15
C GLY A 176 5.59 12.32 8.92
N LEU A 177 4.66 12.77 9.76
CA LEU A 177 3.24 12.44 9.67
C LEU A 177 2.57 13.22 8.55
N VAL A 178 1.73 12.54 7.79
CA VAL A 178 0.91 13.16 6.75
C VAL A 178 -0.49 13.42 7.31
N ARG A 179 -0.90 14.69 7.33
CA ARG A 179 -2.20 15.12 7.88
C ARG A 179 -3.22 15.33 6.76
N ILE A 180 -4.51 15.20 7.06
CA ILE A 180 -5.59 15.31 6.05
C ILE A 180 -6.27 16.67 6.16
N GLY A 181 -6.29 17.44 5.08
CA GLY A 181 -6.80 18.81 5.01
C GLY A 181 -5.72 19.85 4.73
N PRO A 182 -6.11 21.12 4.52
CA PRO A 182 -5.18 22.20 4.23
C PRO A 182 -4.25 22.50 5.42
N ALA A 183 -3.06 23.00 5.12
CA ALA A 183 -2.06 23.36 6.12
C ALA A 183 -2.64 24.31 7.20
N GLY A 184 -2.31 24.05 8.46
CA GLY A 184 -2.82 24.79 9.62
C GLY A 184 -4.26 24.45 10.06
N LYS A 185 -5.04 23.73 9.24
CA LYS A 185 -6.39 23.24 9.58
C LYS A 185 -6.56 21.74 9.37
N SER A 186 -5.47 21.04 9.11
CA SER A 186 -5.49 19.60 8.83
C SER A 186 -5.87 18.80 10.08
N LEU A 187 -6.31 17.57 9.85
CA LEU A 187 -6.70 16.60 10.86
C LEU A 187 -5.71 15.44 10.87
N LEU A 188 -5.63 14.80 12.02
CA LEU A 188 -5.06 13.47 12.10
C LEU A 188 -6.21 12.47 11.91
N LEU A 189 -6.27 11.84 10.73
CA LEU A 189 -7.23 10.78 10.45
C LEU A 189 -6.48 9.45 10.29
N PRO A 190 -7.08 8.32 10.72
CA PRO A 190 -6.52 7.03 10.42
C PRO A 190 -6.44 6.86 8.91
N ALA A 191 -5.26 6.51 8.39
CA ALA A 191 -5.06 6.33 6.97
C ALA A 191 -3.95 5.31 6.75
N LYS A 192 -4.18 4.36 5.85
CA LYS A 192 -3.17 3.38 5.47
C LYS A 192 -2.89 3.45 3.99
N GLY A 193 -1.61 3.56 3.66
CA GLY A 193 -1.12 3.60 2.29
C GLY A 193 -1.48 4.91 1.58
N ALA A 194 -0.55 5.37 0.75
CA ALA A 194 -0.80 6.35 -0.28
C ALA A 194 0.13 6.06 -1.46
N THR A 195 -0.22 6.55 -2.64
CA THR A 195 0.67 6.55 -3.80
C THR A 195 0.66 7.90 -4.48
N LEU A 196 1.82 8.33 -4.96
CA LEU A 196 1.94 9.50 -5.82
C LEU A 196 1.54 9.21 -7.25
N LEU A 197 1.03 10.24 -7.90
CA LEU A 197 0.80 10.33 -9.33
C LEU A 197 1.68 11.46 -9.90
N GLN A 198 1.16 12.26 -10.84
CA GLN A 198 1.92 13.34 -11.45
C GLN A 198 2.03 14.56 -10.51
N GLY A 199 3.25 15.08 -10.37
CA GLY A 199 3.54 16.24 -9.53
C GLY A 199 3.30 15.92 -8.05
N ASN A 200 2.24 16.50 -7.48
CA ASN A 200 1.85 16.29 -6.09
C ASN A 200 0.46 15.65 -5.94
N ALA A 201 -0.13 15.13 -7.02
CA ALA A 201 -1.35 14.35 -6.92
C ALA A 201 -1.08 13.05 -6.15
N VAL A 202 -1.99 12.70 -5.25
CA VAL A 202 -1.88 11.53 -4.40
C VAL A 202 -3.19 10.76 -4.37
N LEU A 203 -3.09 9.44 -4.31
CA LEU A 203 -4.18 8.54 -4.00
C LEU A 203 -4.01 8.03 -2.57
N LEU A 204 -5.09 8.03 -1.81
CA LEU A 204 -5.09 7.65 -0.40
C LEU A 204 -6.45 7.09 0.05
N ARG A 205 -6.49 6.56 1.27
CA ARG A 205 -7.69 5.99 1.87
C ARG A 205 -7.80 6.36 3.37
N PRO A 206 -8.19 7.60 3.70
CA PRO A 206 -8.54 7.96 5.06
C PRO A 206 -9.79 7.17 5.51
N SER A 207 -9.79 6.75 6.78
CA SER A 207 -10.96 6.18 7.45
C SER A 207 -11.74 7.31 8.13
N LEU A 208 -13.02 7.39 7.80
CA LEU A 208 -13.94 8.40 8.34
C LEU A 208 -15.03 7.70 9.17
N PRO A 209 -15.44 8.24 10.32
CA PRO A 209 -16.49 7.65 11.13
C PRO A 209 -17.82 7.54 10.37
N GLY A 210 -18.48 6.38 10.49
CA GLY A 210 -19.82 6.16 9.95
C GLY A 210 -19.90 5.86 8.44
N VAL A 211 -18.77 5.90 7.72
CA VAL A 211 -18.72 5.54 6.29
C VAL A 211 -17.70 4.42 6.04
N PRO A 212 -17.93 3.51 5.08
CA PRO A 212 -16.94 2.49 4.73
C PRO A 212 -15.68 3.14 4.14
N ASP A 213 -14.51 2.51 4.33
CA ASP A 213 -13.29 3.01 3.66
C ASP A 213 -13.47 2.92 2.12
N LEU A 214 -13.09 4.01 1.45
CA LEU A 214 -13.21 4.20 0.01
C LEU A 214 -11.98 4.95 -0.52
N GLY A 215 -11.69 4.85 -1.81
CA GLY A 215 -10.50 5.47 -2.41
C GLY A 215 -10.70 6.96 -2.72
N TRP A 216 -9.72 7.77 -2.36
CA TRP A 216 -9.68 9.22 -2.57
C TRP A 216 -8.51 9.63 -3.44
N ARG A 217 -8.65 10.76 -4.12
CA ARG A 217 -7.54 11.58 -4.64
C ARG A 217 -7.37 12.84 -3.79
N GLY A 218 -6.18 13.44 -3.84
CA GLY A 218 -5.89 14.73 -3.22
C GLY A 218 -4.58 15.34 -3.72
N ARG A 219 -4.14 16.41 -3.07
CA ARG A 219 -2.89 17.13 -3.37
C ARG A 219 -2.00 17.20 -2.14
N LEU A 220 -0.77 16.68 -2.27
CA LEU A 220 0.23 16.75 -1.21
C LEU A 220 0.91 18.12 -1.19
N ASP A 221 0.88 18.77 -0.03
CA ASP A 221 1.78 19.86 0.33
C ASP A 221 3.05 19.28 0.93
N TRP A 222 4.13 19.31 0.15
CA TRP A 222 5.43 18.80 0.56
C TRP A 222 6.01 19.51 1.77
N ASN A 223 5.75 20.80 1.96
CA ASN A 223 6.35 21.56 3.05
C ASN A 223 5.69 21.23 4.38
N ASN A 224 4.35 21.14 4.37
CA ASN A 224 3.55 20.96 5.57
C ASN A 224 3.21 19.48 5.87
N LEU A 225 3.52 18.55 4.95
CA LEU A 225 3.09 17.14 5.01
C LEU A 225 1.59 17.04 5.28
N SER A 226 0.82 17.70 4.43
CA SER A 226 -0.64 17.66 4.48
C SER A 226 -1.21 17.38 3.10
N ILE A 227 -2.31 16.62 3.03
CA ILE A 227 -3.02 16.32 1.79
C ILE A 227 -4.33 17.07 1.81
N ASP A 228 -4.56 17.97 0.86
CA ASP A 228 -5.81 18.71 0.71
C ASP A 228 -6.51 18.39 -0.62
N GLN A 229 -7.54 19.17 -0.97
CA GLN A 229 -8.32 19.00 -2.21
C GLN A 229 -8.82 17.56 -2.38
N LEU A 230 -9.28 16.97 -1.28
CA LEU A 230 -9.71 15.57 -1.27
C LEU A 230 -11.02 15.41 -2.00
N GLU A 231 -11.04 14.46 -2.96
CA GLU A 231 -12.24 14.00 -3.64
C GLU A 231 -12.32 12.47 -3.62
N PRO A 232 -13.49 11.90 -3.26
CA PRO A 232 -13.70 10.47 -3.32
C PRO A 232 -13.87 10.04 -4.77
N ILE A 233 -13.22 8.94 -5.18
CA ILE A 233 -13.20 8.50 -6.58
C ILE A 233 -13.38 6.98 -6.76
N LEU A 234 -13.31 6.20 -5.68
CA LEU A 234 -13.53 4.75 -5.74
C LEU A 234 -14.37 4.29 -4.55
N ALA A 235 -15.66 4.05 -4.78
CA ALA A 235 -16.60 3.58 -3.76
C ALA A 235 -16.62 2.05 -3.68
N PRO A 236 -16.82 1.44 -2.50
CA PRO A 236 -17.09 0.02 -2.42
C PRO A 236 -18.44 -0.35 -3.07
N GLU A 237 -18.48 -1.49 -3.75
CA GLU A 237 -19.73 -2.12 -4.22
C GLU A 237 -20.51 -2.75 -3.07
N SER A 238 -21.77 -3.12 -3.30
CA SER A 238 -22.64 -3.74 -2.28
C SER A 238 -22.07 -5.06 -1.71
N PHE A 239 -21.30 -5.80 -2.51
CA PHE A 239 -20.62 -7.04 -2.10
C PHE A 239 -19.26 -6.80 -1.43
N GLU A 240 -18.80 -5.56 -1.30
CA GLU A 240 -17.53 -5.17 -0.67
C GLU A 240 -17.78 -4.53 0.71
N PHE A 241 -16.95 -4.88 1.71
CA PHE A 241 -16.92 -4.16 2.99
C PHE A 241 -16.27 -2.79 2.83
N LYS A 242 -15.19 -2.75 2.06
CA LYS A 242 -14.40 -1.56 1.75
C LYS A 242 -13.45 -1.80 0.59
N VAL A 243 -12.93 -0.70 0.05
CA VAL A 243 -11.90 -0.68 -1.00
C VAL A 243 -10.72 0.22 -0.62
N GLY A 244 -9.56 -0.02 -1.22
CA GLY A 244 -8.38 0.81 -1.00
C GLY A 244 -7.35 0.70 -2.10
N TRP A 245 -6.55 1.75 -2.26
CA TRP A 245 -5.40 1.73 -3.18
C TRP A 245 -4.38 0.72 -2.69
N SER A 246 -3.96 -0.17 -3.58
CA SER A 246 -3.07 -1.26 -3.26
C SER A 246 -1.65 -0.93 -3.69
N THR A 247 -1.30 -0.60 -4.92
CA THR A 247 0.13 -0.51 -5.31
C THR A 247 0.65 0.93 -5.33
N ASN A 248 1.95 1.11 -5.57
CA ASN A 248 2.42 2.34 -6.21
C ASN A 248 1.75 2.53 -7.59
N ALA A 249 1.81 3.75 -8.11
CA ALA A 249 1.33 4.07 -9.44
C ALA A 249 2.39 3.80 -10.49
N TYR A 250 2.03 2.99 -11.48
CA TYR A 250 2.85 2.74 -12.65
C TYR A 250 2.48 3.76 -13.75
N PRO A 251 3.41 4.61 -14.22
CA PRO A 251 3.15 5.52 -15.33
C PRO A 251 3.03 4.74 -16.64
N VAL A 252 1.85 4.76 -17.25
CA VAL A 252 1.57 4.02 -18.50
C VAL A 252 2.05 4.81 -19.73
N GLY A 253 2.07 6.14 -19.63
CA GLY A 253 2.31 7.07 -20.73
C GLY A 253 1.20 8.12 -20.84
N ASP A 254 1.44 9.19 -21.60
CA ASP A 254 0.45 10.24 -21.90
C ASP A 254 -0.22 10.87 -20.67
N GLY A 255 0.51 10.94 -19.56
CA GLY A 255 -0.02 11.47 -18.30
C GLY A 255 -1.03 10.56 -17.61
N THR A 256 -1.05 9.27 -17.92
CA THR A 256 -1.92 8.27 -17.27
C THR A 256 -1.12 7.29 -16.41
N TYR A 257 -1.80 6.74 -15.41
CA TYR A 257 -1.23 5.87 -14.39
C TYR A 257 -2.11 4.66 -14.16
N LEU A 258 -1.49 3.49 -14.03
CA LEU A 258 -2.15 2.27 -13.58
C LEU A 258 -1.87 2.05 -12.10
N VAL A 259 -2.91 1.77 -11.33
CA VAL A 259 -2.82 1.46 -9.89
C VAL A 259 -3.69 0.25 -9.61
N ALA A 260 -3.18 -0.74 -8.89
CA ALA A 260 -4.03 -1.80 -8.36
C ALA A 260 -4.79 -1.28 -7.14
N TYR A 261 -6.07 -1.60 -7.02
CA TYR A 261 -6.86 -1.41 -5.81
C TYR A 261 -7.25 -2.77 -5.24
N HIS A 262 -7.50 -2.86 -3.94
CA HIS A 262 -8.08 -4.03 -3.30
C HIS A 262 -9.52 -3.77 -2.88
N GLY A 263 -10.34 -4.81 -2.89
CA GLY A 263 -11.63 -4.85 -2.20
C GLY A 263 -11.67 -6.04 -1.24
N ILE A 264 -12.32 -5.83 -0.09
CA ILE A 264 -12.58 -6.90 0.88
C ILE A 264 -13.99 -7.41 0.65
N LEU A 265 -14.14 -8.61 0.14
CA LEU A 265 -15.46 -9.15 -0.18
C LEU A 265 -16.20 -9.58 1.08
N ARG A 266 -17.51 -9.32 1.09
CA ARG A 266 -18.38 -9.64 2.23
C ARG A 266 -18.56 -11.13 2.44
N ARG A 267 -18.59 -11.89 1.35
CA ARG A 267 -18.91 -13.32 1.35
C ARG A 267 -17.87 -14.17 2.08
N ASP A 268 -16.59 -13.87 1.87
CA ASP A 268 -15.46 -14.71 2.31
C ASP A 268 -14.33 -13.92 2.99
N LEU A 269 -14.49 -12.61 3.16
CA LEU A 269 -13.48 -11.70 3.72
C LEU A 269 -12.17 -11.65 2.94
N SER A 270 -12.16 -12.16 1.69
CA SER A 270 -10.98 -12.21 0.86
C SER A 270 -10.58 -10.82 0.37
N TYR A 271 -9.27 -10.55 0.36
CA TYR A 271 -8.70 -9.39 -0.30
C TYR A 271 -8.42 -9.76 -1.75
N ARG A 272 -9.07 -9.05 -2.66
CA ARG A 272 -8.95 -9.27 -4.10
C ARG A 272 -8.58 -7.99 -4.80
N HIS A 273 -7.87 -8.10 -5.91
CA HIS A 273 -7.22 -6.96 -6.58
C HIS A 273 -7.79 -6.74 -7.96
N GLY A 274 -8.26 -5.52 -8.22
CA GLY A 274 -8.51 -5.02 -9.56
C GLY A 274 -7.58 -3.86 -9.88
N PHE A 275 -7.74 -3.28 -11.06
CA PHE A 275 -6.86 -2.24 -11.58
C PHE A 275 -7.66 -1.02 -12.02
N ALA A 276 -7.11 0.15 -11.72
CA ALA A 276 -7.63 1.45 -12.08
C ALA A 276 -6.65 2.14 -13.02
N LEU A 277 -7.16 2.68 -14.12
CA LEU A 277 -6.44 3.65 -14.95
C LEU A 277 -6.86 5.04 -14.52
N LEU A 278 -5.90 5.89 -14.19
CA LEU A 278 -6.11 7.24 -13.73
C LEU A 278 -5.37 8.26 -14.59
N SER A 279 -5.90 9.48 -14.66
CA SER A 279 -5.15 10.64 -15.15
C SER A 279 -4.04 11.03 -14.16
N GLY A 280 -3.15 11.93 -14.58
CA GLY A 280 -2.04 12.41 -13.76
C GLY A 280 -2.47 13.18 -12.51
N ASP A 281 -3.66 13.79 -12.54
CA ASP A 281 -4.31 14.44 -11.39
C ASP A 281 -5.24 13.51 -10.59
N GLY A 282 -5.31 12.23 -10.96
CA GLY A 282 -6.00 11.19 -10.20
C GLY A 282 -7.48 11.03 -10.53
N GLU A 283 -7.98 11.54 -11.65
CA GLU A 283 -9.33 11.20 -12.13
C GLU A 283 -9.37 9.74 -12.57
N LEU A 284 -10.42 9.03 -12.17
CA LEU A 284 -10.60 7.63 -12.55
C LEU A 284 -11.10 7.57 -14.00
N LEU A 285 -10.33 6.97 -14.89
CA LEU A 285 -10.62 6.90 -16.33
C LEU A 285 -11.23 5.55 -16.73
N ALA A 286 -10.74 4.47 -16.12
CA ALA A 286 -11.24 3.13 -16.34
C ALA A 286 -10.95 2.24 -15.13
N LEU A 287 -11.72 1.17 -14.99
CA LEU A 287 -11.63 0.23 -13.88
C LEU A 287 -11.88 -1.21 -14.35
N SER A 288 -11.16 -2.18 -13.79
CA SER A 288 -11.47 -3.60 -13.97
C SER A 288 -12.28 -4.14 -12.78
N SER A 289 -12.91 -5.32 -12.94
CA SER A 289 -13.23 -6.18 -11.80
C SER A 289 -11.93 -6.79 -11.23
N TYR A 290 -12.05 -7.81 -10.36
CA TYR A 290 -10.89 -8.46 -9.77
C TYR A 290 -10.15 -9.36 -10.76
N LEU A 291 -8.84 -9.16 -10.85
CA LEU A 291 -7.93 -9.87 -11.73
C LEU A 291 -6.91 -10.73 -10.97
N LEU A 292 -6.84 -10.61 -9.65
CA LEU A 292 -5.96 -11.40 -8.79
C LEU A 292 -6.65 -11.63 -7.44
N ALA A 293 -6.65 -12.87 -6.98
CA ALA A 293 -7.22 -13.27 -5.70
C ALA A 293 -6.40 -14.42 -5.08
N PRO A 294 -6.39 -14.56 -3.74
CA PRO A 294 -5.68 -15.63 -3.05
C PRO A 294 -6.21 -17.01 -3.48
N GLN A 295 -5.29 -17.91 -3.84
CA GLN A 295 -5.58 -19.31 -4.18
C GLN A 295 -4.62 -20.32 -3.53
N GLY A 296 -5.12 -21.53 -3.28
CA GLY A 296 -4.31 -22.62 -2.73
C GLY A 296 -3.82 -22.35 -1.29
N LEU A 297 -3.10 -23.31 -0.72
CA LEU A 297 -2.69 -23.26 0.68
C LEU A 297 -1.79 -22.05 1.00
N VAL A 298 -0.81 -21.78 0.13
CA VAL A 298 0.18 -20.70 0.31
C VAL A 298 -0.48 -19.33 0.41
N GLU A 299 -1.47 -19.03 -0.42
CA GLU A 299 -2.07 -17.68 -0.45
C GLU A 299 -3.27 -17.53 0.50
N THR A 300 -3.90 -18.64 0.90
CA THR A 300 -5.13 -18.61 1.72
C THR A 300 -4.90 -18.83 3.20
N TYR A 301 -3.75 -19.38 3.61
CA TYR A 301 -3.42 -19.66 5.02
C TYR A 301 -2.20 -18.86 5.49
N GLY A 302 -2.42 -17.96 6.44
CA GLY A 302 -1.42 -17.13 7.11
C GLY A 302 -2.06 -16.37 8.28
N ASP A 303 -1.35 -15.40 8.84
CA ASP A 303 -1.85 -14.54 9.93
C ASP A 303 -3.15 -13.82 9.56
N ARG A 304 -3.28 -13.45 8.29
CA ARG A 304 -4.54 -12.97 7.70
C ARG A 304 -4.98 -13.92 6.57
N PRO A 305 -5.89 -14.87 6.84
CA PRO A 305 -6.42 -15.77 5.82
C PRO A 305 -7.04 -15.04 4.63
N PHE A 306 -6.99 -15.68 3.46
CA PHE A 306 -7.53 -15.16 2.20
C PHE A 306 -7.05 -13.75 1.85
N THR A 307 -5.76 -13.46 2.03
CA THR A 307 -5.23 -12.11 1.80
C THR A 307 -4.02 -12.11 0.88
N LEU A 308 -4.20 -11.49 -0.28
CA LEU A 308 -3.11 -10.87 -1.02
C LEU A 308 -3.16 -9.37 -0.74
N TYR A 309 -2.02 -8.73 -0.58
CA TYR A 309 -1.95 -7.28 -0.38
C TYR A 309 -0.86 -6.69 -1.28
N GLY A 310 -1.26 -6.17 -2.44
CA GLY A 310 -0.34 -5.55 -3.39
C GLY A 310 0.28 -4.29 -2.83
N ASN A 311 1.56 -4.07 -3.09
CA ASN A 311 2.34 -2.91 -2.64
C ASN A 311 3.22 -2.34 -3.76
N GLY A 312 3.60 -3.17 -4.72
CA GLY A 312 4.48 -2.86 -5.84
C GLY A 312 3.85 -3.21 -7.19
N LEU A 313 4.05 -2.35 -8.18
CA LEU A 313 3.56 -2.49 -9.54
C LEU A 313 4.53 -1.82 -10.52
N PHE A 314 4.97 -2.57 -11.53
CA PHE A 314 5.78 -2.05 -12.62
C PHE A 314 5.62 -2.93 -13.87
N LEU A 315 5.98 -2.40 -15.03
CA LEU A 315 5.98 -3.14 -16.29
C LEU A 315 7.40 -3.55 -16.67
N HIS A 316 7.55 -4.78 -17.17
CA HIS A 316 8.77 -5.26 -17.82
C HIS A 316 8.42 -5.91 -19.16
N GLY A 317 8.86 -5.29 -20.26
CA GLY A 317 8.44 -5.72 -21.60
C GLY A 317 6.92 -5.68 -21.72
N ASP A 318 6.32 -6.82 -22.03
CA ASP A 318 4.86 -7.00 -22.11
C ASP A 318 4.24 -7.64 -20.85
N GLU A 319 5.00 -7.77 -19.75
CA GLU A 319 4.51 -8.35 -18.49
C GLU A 319 4.35 -7.27 -17.41
N LEU A 320 3.14 -7.14 -16.87
CA LEU A 320 2.86 -6.37 -15.68
C LEU A 320 3.27 -7.20 -14.45
N VAL A 321 4.17 -6.67 -13.63
CA VAL A 321 4.67 -7.31 -12.43
C VAL A 321 3.99 -6.70 -11.21
N PHE A 322 3.31 -7.54 -10.43
CA PHE A 322 2.68 -7.20 -9.17
C PHE A 322 3.47 -7.86 -8.03
N VAL A 323 3.85 -7.06 -7.05
CA VAL A 323 4.55 -7.52 -5.84
C VAL A 323 3.70 -7.15 -4.62
N GLY A 324 3.46 -8.14 -3.76
CA GLY A 324 2.57 -7.96 -2.61
C GLY A 324 2.85 -8.94 -1.48
N GLY A 325 2.22 -8.71 -0.33
CA GLY A 325 2.20 -9.70 0.73
C GLY A 325 1.19 -10.81 0.49
N VAL A 326 1.46 -11.93 1.11
CA VAL A 326 0.71 -13.18 1.04
C VAL A 326 0.42 -13.61 2.48
N GLY A 327 -0.87 -13.63 2.84
CA GLY A 327 -1.37 -14.07 4.14
C GLY A 327 -0.79 -13.32 5.35
N ASP A 328 -0.25 -12.12 5.17
CA ASP A 328 0.53 -11.38 6.18
C ASP A 328 1.76 -12.14 6.73
N TYR A 329 2.34 -13.07 5.97
CA TYR A 329 3.54 -13.82 6.41
C TYR A 329 4.68 -13.88 5.38
N ALA A 330 4.36 -13.83 4.09
CA ALA A 330 5.31 -13.94 2.98
C ALA A 330 5.14 -12.82 1.94
N VAL A 331 6.11 -12.70 1.02
CA VAL A 331 6.00 -11.89 -0.20
C VAL A 331 5.67 -12.79 -1.38
N GLY A 332 4.82 -12.32 -2.29
CA GLY A 332 4.55 -12.94 -3.59
C GLY A 332 4.91 -12.02 -4.75
N VAL A 333 5.46 -12.61 -5.81
CA VAL A 333 5.70 -11.98 -7.11
C VAL A 333 4.80 -12.64 -8.14
N PHE A 334 3.99 -11.82 -8.80
CA PHE A 334 2.97 -12.25 -9.75
C PHE A 334 3.17 -11.48 -11.06
N THR A 335 2.92 -12.11 -12.21
CA THR A 335 2.95 -11.41 -13.49
C THR A 335 1.74 -11.71 -14.34
N ALA A 336 1.31 -10.74 -15.14
CA ALA A 336 0.26 -10.93 -16.12
C ALA A 336 0.65 -10.24 -17.44
N PRO A 337 0.24 -10.77 -18.60
CA PRO A 337 0.44 -10.07 -19.86
C PRO A 337 -0.27 -8.72 -19.83
N TRP A 338 0.44 -7.65 -20.16
CA TRP A 338 -0.02 -6.26 -20.10
C TRP A 338 -1.34 -6.05 -20.86
N ARG A 339 -1.41 -6.62 -22.06
CA ARG A 339 -2.59 -6.57 -22.93
C ARG A 339 -3.82 -7.24 -22.30
N GLU A 340 -3.64 -8.28 -21.49
CA GLU A 340 -4.74 -8.95 -20.81
C GLU A 340 -5.32 -8.07 -19.69
N VAL A 341 -4.46 -7.36 -18.95
CA VAL A 341 -4.90 -6.40 -17.93
C VAL A 341 -5.65 -5.24 -18.58
N LEU A 342 -5.08 -4.64 -19.64
CA LEU A 342 -5.71 -3.52 -20.35
C LEU A 342 -7.09 -3.87 -20.92
N ARG A 343 -7.27 -5.06 -21.51
CA ARG A 343 -8.56 -5.47 -22.09
C ARG A 343 -9.70 -5.53 -21.07
N ARG A 344 -9.37 -5.67 -19.78
CA ARG A 344 -10.35 -5.81 -18.69
C ARG A 344 -10.67 -4.50 -17.99
N LEU A 345 -9.96 -3.42 -18.32
CA LEU A 345 -10.32 -2.08 -17.91
C LEU A 345 -11.55 -1.62 -18.71
N LYS A 346 -12.59 -1.22 -18.00
CA LYS A 346 -13.82 -0.65 -18.57
C LYS A 346 -13.83 0.86 -18.30
N PRO A 347 -14.01 1.71 -19.33
CA PRO A 347 -14.21 3.13 -19.14
C PRO A 347 -15.42 3.41 -18.23
N LEU A 348 -15.35 4.50 -17.46
CA LEU A 348 -16.43 4.93 -16.57
C LEU A 348 -17.53 5.71 -17.29
#